data_AF-A0A6V8NRM4-F1
#
_entry.id   AF-A0A6V8NRM4-F1
#
_cell.length_a   1.000
_cell.length_b   1.000
_cell.length_c   1.000
_cell.angle_alpha   90.00
_cell.angle_beta   90.00
_cell.angle_gamma   90.00
#
_symmetry.space_group_name_H-M   'P 1'
#
loop_
_entity.id
_entity.type
_entity.pdbx_description
1 polymer ?
#
loop_
_entity_poly.entity_id
_entity_poly.type
_entity_poly.pdbx_seq_one_letter_code
_entity_poly.pdbx_strand_id
1 'polypeptide(L)'
;MHRGAPRCMKIVLFSREHIVERTANIVGCSEELKKETNATMSVEKTLVIGPTFEEMLHPEKIEPQVRQKALRMREEDPLDPINLYNITWRGPDNQIYYEIIPQELTNVEANIVVIYAKDFPTGSHKVGASYSILVEKELAGEVNPGIHVLVWPSTGNYGIGGAWWDAA
;
A
#
# COMPACT_ATOMS: atom_id res chain seq x y z
N MET A 1 16.16 -39.16 -10.91
CA MET A 1 15.73 -38.28 -9.79
C MET A 1 16.69 -37.11 -9.70
N HIS A 2 16.31 -35.94 -10.23
CA HIS A 2 17.04 -34.68 -10.06
C HIS A 2 16.07 -33.71 -9.40
N ARG A 3 16.28 -33.42 -8.10
CA ARG A 3 15.54 -32.39 -7.39
C ARG A 3 16.17 -31.05 -7.77
N GLY A 4 15.47 -30.26 -8.58
CA GLY A 4 15.88 -28.90 -8.91
C GLY A 4 15.88 -28.02 -7.66
N ALA A 5 17.00 -27.34 -7.42
CA ALA A 5 17.12 -26.34 -6.36
C ALA A 5 16.11 -25.20 -6.58
N PRO A 6 15.54 -24.60 -5.51
CA PRO A 6 14.66 -23.45 -5.65
C PRO A 6 15.47 -22.27 -6.21
N ARG A 7 15.03 -21.73 -7.37
CA ARG A 7 15.59 -20.51 -7.94
C ARG A 7 15.22 -19.34 -7.03
N CYS A 8 16.20 -18.85 -6.27
CA CYS A 8 16.11 -17.61 -5.52
C CYS A 8 16.03 -16.45 -6.53
N MET A 9 14.86 -15.82 -6.63
CA MET A 9 14.66 -14.64 -7.47
C MET A 9 15.18 -13.42 -6.70
N LYS A 10 16.38 -12.95 -7.04
CA LYS A 10 16.92 -11.67 -6.56
C LYS A 10 16.17 -10.53 -7.27
N ILE A 11 15.30 -9.84 -6.56
CA ILE A 11 14.79 -8.53 -7.00
C ILE A 11 15.68 -7.48 -6.32
N VAL A 12 16.54 -6.85 -7.11
CA VAL A 12 17.37 -5.72 -6.69
C VAL A 12 16.67 -4.46 -7.19
N LEU A 13 16.16 -3.64 -6.26
CA LEU A 13 15.69 -2.29 -6.59
C LEU A 13 16.81 -1.31 -6.27
N PHE A 14 17.25 -0.57 -7.30
CA PHE A 14 18.28 0.45 -7.20
C PHE A 14 17.64 1.80 -6.84
N SER A 15 18.14 2.44 -5.78
CA SER A 15 18.02 3.88 -5.56
C SER A 15 19.40 4.44 -5.24
N ARG A 16 19.68 5.66 -5.73
CA ARG A 16 21.03 6.24 -5.83
C ARG A 16 21.70 6.45 -4.47
N GLU A 17 22.99 6.13 -4.46
CA GLU A 17 24.04 6.39 -3.47
C GLU A 17 24.37 5.24 -2.48
N HIS A 18 25.55 4.64 -2.73
CA HIS A 18 26.34 3.71 -1.92
C HIS A 18 25.83 2.26 -1.73
N ILE A 19 26.44 1.34 -2.49
CA ILE A 19 26.41 -0.11 -2.26
C ILE A 19 27.49 -0.47 -1.24
N VAL A 20 27.09 -0.98 -0.08
CA VAL A 20 27.96 -1.83 0.75
C VAL A 20 27.23 -3.15 0.97
N GLU A 21 27.75 -4.19 0.32
CA GLU A 21 27.29 -5.57 0.46
C GLU A 21 27.67 -6.06 1.88
N ARG A 22 26.68 -6.27 2.75
CA ARG A 22 26.88 -6.99 4.03
C ARG A 22 25.95 -8.18 4.09
N THR A 23 26.49 -9.35 3.78
CA THR A 23 25.94 -10.65 4.13
C THR A 23 26.01 -10.80 5.65
N ALA A 24 24.89 -10.69 6.34
CA ALA A 24 24.80 -11.05 7.77
C ALA A 24 24.37 -12.52 7.89
N ASN A 25 25.34 -13.40 8.17
CA ASN A 25 25.07 -14.72 8.72
C ASN A 25 24.50 -14.54 10.13
N ILE A 26 23.26 -14.97 10.36
CA ILE A 26 22.67 -14.98 11.71
C ILE A 26 23.12 -16.28 12.39
N VAL A 27 24.17 -16.19 13.20
CA VAL A 27 24.46 -17.17 14.27
C VAL A 27 24.92 -16.40 15.50
N GLY A 28 24.09 -16.45 16.56
CA GLY A 28 24.49 -16.28 17.96
C GLY A 28 24.96 -14.90 18.42
N CYS A 29 24.03 -14.07 18.93
CA CYS A 29 24.33 -13.06 19.94
C CYS A 29 23.11 -12.93 20.86
N SER A 30 23.08 -13.70 21.94
CA SER A 30 22.07 -13.58 23.00
C SER A 30 22.62 -12.80 24.20
N GLU A 31 21.74 -11.97 24.76
CA GLU A 31 21.78 -11.34 26.09
C GLU A 31 22.37 -9.94 26.27
N GLU A 32 23.40 -9.52 25.52
CA GLU A 32 23.98 -8.17 25.70
C GLU A 32 23.15 -7.04 25.03
N LEU A 33 22.44 -7.34 23.95
CA LEU A 33 21.55 -6.38 23.26
C LEU A 33 20.32 -5.96 24.08
N LYS A 34 19.96 -6.69 25.15
CA LYS A 34 18.79 -6.37 25.98
C LYS A 34 19.03 -5.21 26.95
N LYS A 35 20.30 -4.87 27.25
CA LYS A 35 20.62 -3.82 28.23
C LYS A 35 20.68 -2.41 27.62
N GLU A 36 20.99 -2.29 26.33
CA GLU A 36 20.99 -0.99 25.64
C GLU A 36 19.60 -0.53 25.18
N THR A 37 18.60 -1.43 25.14
CA THR A 37 17.22 -1.10 24.72
C THR A 37 16.46 -0.21 25.73
N ASN A 38 16.99 0.00 26.94
CA ASN A 38 16.34 0.82 27.97
C ASN A 38 16.74 2.32 27.96
N ALA A 39 17.61 2.75 27.03
CA ALA A 39 17.82 4.17 26.75
C ALA A 39 16.69 4.68 25.86
N THR A 40 15.55 4.97 26.50
CA THR A 40 14.28 5.35 25.90
C THR A 40 14.40 6.72 25.23
N MET A 41 14.72 6.75 23.94
CA MET A 41 14.15 7.74 23.03
C MET A 41 12.78 7.19 22.66
N SER A 42 11.72 7.74 23.26
CA SER A 42 10.35 7.53 22.80
C SER A 42 10.24 8.16 21.42
N VAL A 43 10.65 7.42 20.38
CA VAL A 43 10.26 7.75 19.00
C VAL A 43 8.74 7.68 19.02
N GLU A 44 8.08 8.84 18.99
CA GLU A 44 6.64 8.87 18.83
C GLU A 44 6.29 8.02 17.63
N LYS A 45 5.41 7.04 17.86
CA LYS A 45 4.93 6.14 16.82
C LYS A 45 3.99 6.95 15.92
N THR A 46 4.54 7.63 14.93
CA THR A 46 3.74 8.25 13.86
C THR A 46 3.19 7.12 13.01
N LEU A 47 1.94 6.72 13.30
CA LEU A 47 1.20 5.78 12.47
C LEU A 47 0.95 6.42 11.11
N VAL A 48 0.99 5.61 10.04
CA VAL A 48 0.46 6.05 8.75
C VAL A 48 -1.02 6.42 8.92
N ILE A 49 -1.33 7.70 8.75
CA ILE A 49 -2.69 8.23 8.91
C ILE A 49 -3.43 8.06 7.58
N GLY A 50 -4.41 7.16 7.53
CA GLY A 50 -5.25 6.91 6.36
C GLY A 50 -6.71 6.64 6.75
N PRO A 51 -7.60 6.42 5.76
CA PRO A 51 -9.02 6.15 6.01
C PRO A 51 -9.21 4.81 6.73
N THR A 52 -10.16 4.77 7.66
CA THR A 52 -10.64 3.49 8.20
C THR A 52 -11.28 2.63 7.11
N PHE A 53 -11.36 1.32 7.30
CA PHE A 53 -12.07 0.44 6.37
C PHE A 53 -13.55 0.84 6.18
N GLU A 54 -14.15 1.39 7.24
CA GLU A 54 -15.52 1.91 7.18
C GLU A 54 -15.60 3.14 6.25
N GLU A 55 -14.65 4.06 6.34
CA GLU A 55 -14.54 5.23 5.45
C GLU A 55 -14.19 4.84 4.01
N MET A 56 -13.39 3.79 3.80
CA MET A 56 -13.12 3.26 2.45
C MET A 56 -14.40 2.71 1.80
N LEU A 57 -15.25 2.04 2.57
CA LEU A 57 -16.54 1.52 2.12
C LEU A 57 -17.59 2.62 1.93
N HIS A 58 -17.57 3.60 2.83
CA HIS A 58 -18.51 4.70 2.97
C HIS A 58 -17.75 6.04 3.01
N PRO A 59 -17.27 6.57 1.87
CA PRO A 59 -16.49 7.79 1.84
C PRO A 59 -17.30 9.03 2.25
N GLU A 60 -18.63 8.95 2.31
CA GLU A 60 -19.50 9.95 2.93
C GLU A 60 -19.29 10.12 4.45
N LYS A 61 -18.65 9.14 5.11
CA LYS A 61 -18.31 9.21 6.54
C LYS A 61 -16.99 9.91 6.82
N ILE A 62 -16.15 10.10 5.79
CA ILE A 62 -14.91 10.87 5.90
C ILE A 62 -15.29 12.31 6.23
N GLU A 63 -14.50 12.96 7.08
CA GLU A 63 -14.72 14.37 7.44
C GLU A 63 -14.81 15.23 6.15
N PRO A 64 -15.84 16.10 6.01
CA PRO A 64 -16.11 16.78 4.75
C PRO A 64 -14.94 17.59 4.19
N GLN A 65 -14.14 18.26 5.02
CA GLN A 65 -12.98 19.02 4.57
C GLN A 65 -11.86 18.09 4.06
N VAL A 66 -11.62 16.96 4.76
CA VAL A 66 -10.68 15.92 4.32
C VAL A 66 -11.12 15.34 2.97
N ARG A 67 -12.40 14.96 2.83
CA ARG A 67 -12.92 14.39 1.57
C ARG A 67 -12.84 15.39 0.42
N GLN A 68 -13.21 16.64 0.64
CA GLN A 68 -13.12 17.70 -0.38
C GLN A 68 -11.66 17.95 -0.78
N LYS A 69 -10.73 18.01 0.18
CA LYS A 69 -9.31 18.15 -0.10
C LYS A 69 -8.79 16.95 -0.89
N ALA A 70 -9.14 15.73 -0.51
CA ALA A 70 -8.75 14.52 -1.23
C ALA A 70 -9.23 14.53 -2.69
N LEU A 71 -10.48 14.90 -2.94
CA LEU A 71 -11.03 15.00 -4.28
C LEU A 71 -10.34 16.08 -5.12
N ARG A 72 -9.99 17.21 -4.51
CA ARG A 72 -9.27 18.30 -5.18
C ARG A 72 -7.82 17.91 -5.51
N MET A 73 -7.09 17.35 -4.54
CA MET A 73 -5.70 16.94 -4.73
C MET A 73 -5.54 15.80 -5.72
N ARG A 74 -6.56 14.94 -5.87
CA ARG A 74 -6.58 13.92 -6.93
C ARG A 74 -6.26 14.49 -8.31
N GLU A 75 -6.67 15.73 -8.57
CA GLU A 75 -6.49 16.40 -9.87
C GLU A 75 -5.29 17.37 -9.86
N GLU A 76 -5.11 18.12 -8.77
CA GLU A 76 -4.05 19.14 -8.67
C GLU A 76 -2.67 18.57 -8.33
N ASP A 77 -2.61 17.59 -7.44
CA ASP A 77 -1.39 16.91 -7.01
C ASP A 77 -1.70 15.44 -6.65
N PRO A 78 -1.68 14.54 -7.65
CA PRO A 78 -2.00 13.13 -7.45
C PRO A 78 -1.11 12.44 -6.41
N LEU A 79 0.08 12.98 -6.10
CA LEU A 79 1.02 12.39 -5.14
C LEU A 79 0.81 12.93 -3.70
N ASP A 80 -0.09 13.89 -3.48
CA ASP A 80 -0.37 14.40 -2.12
C ASP A 80 -0.86 13.24 -1.22
N PRO A 81 -0.30 13.05 -0.01
CA PRO A 81 -0.72 12.01 0.93
C PRO A 81 -2.23 12.01 1.26
N ILE A 82 -2.94 13.11 1.08
CA ILE A 82 -4.39 13.16 1.26
C ILE A 82 -5.12 12.22 0.28
N ASN A 83 -4.50 11.86 -0.85
CA ASN A 83 -5.09 10.95 -1.83
C ASN A 83 -5.26 9.52 -1.30
N LEU A 84 -4.71 9.19 -0.14
CA LEU A 84 -5.01 7.95 0.58
C LEU A 84 -6.52 7.81 0.89
N TYR A 85 -7.22 8.93 1.11
CA TYR A 85 -8.67 8.97 1.29
C TYR A 85 -9.47 8.77 -0.02
N ASN A 86 -8.79 8.63 -1.16
CA ASN A 86 -9.39 8.26 -2.44
C ASN A 86 -9.32 6.76 -2.73
N ILE A 87 -8.83 5.94 -1.80
CA ILE A 87 -8.84 4.47 -1.95
C ILE A 87 -10.24 3.94 -1.60
N THR A 88 -11.14 4.08 -2.55
CA THR A 88 -12.54 3.66 -2.44
C THR A 88 -13.09 3.30 -3.81
N TRP A 89 -14.08 2.40 -3.84
CA TRP A 89 -14.79 2.03 -5.07
C TRP A 89 -15.80 3.08 -5.53
N ARG A 90 -15.97 4.17 -4.76
CA ARG A 90 -16.97 5.20 -5.02
C ARG A 90 -16.34 6.52 -5.48
N GLY A 91 -16.90 7.06 -6.56
CA GLY A 91 -16.49 8.33 -7.14
C GLY A 91 -16.86 9.56 -6.30
N PRO A 92 -16.53 10.76 -6.81
CA PRO A 92 -16.93 12.03 -6.19
C PRO A 92 -18.46 12.18 -6.02
N ASP A 93 -19.22 11.55 -6.91
CA ASP A 93 -20.69 11.48 -6.93
C ASP A 93 -21.25 10.31 -6.10
N ASN A 94 -20.39 9.62 -5.36
CA ASN A 94 -20.65 8.41 -4.58
C ASN A 94 -21.14 7.19 -5.40
N GLN A 95 -21.04 7.24 -6.73
CA GLN A 95 -21.35 6.11 -7.61
C GLN A 95 -20.20 5.11 -7.65
N ILE A 96 -20.52 3.83 -7.81
CA ILE A 96 -19.50 2.77 -7.93
C ILE A 96 -18.84 2.87 -9.31
N TYR A 97 -17.53 2.69 -9.37
CA TYR A 97 -16.80 2.56 -10.63
C TYR A 97 -17.12 1.24 -11.34
N TYR A 98 -17.95 1.30 -12.37
CA TYR A 98 -18.22 0.14 -13.22
C TYR A 98 -18.44 0.53 -14.68
N GLU A 99 -18.23 -0.43 -15.57
CA GLU A 99 -18.62 -0.36 -16.97
C GLU A 99 -19.47 -1.59 -17.32
N ILE A 100 -20.45 -1.41 -18.21
CA ILE A 100 -21.22 -2.51 -18.77
C ILE A 100 -20.61 -2.82 -20.14
N ILE A 101 -20.15 -4.07 -20.32
CA ILE A 101 -19.57 -4.49 -21.59
C ILE A 101 -20.72 -4.73 -22.59
N PRO A 102 -20.71 -4.04 -23.75
CA PRO A 102 -21.76 -4.21 -24.75
C PRO A 102 -21.88 -5.65 -25.25
N GLN A 103 -23.11 -6.07 -25.51
CA GLN A 103 -23.39 -7.39 -26.08
C GLN A 103 -22.74 -7.55 -27.46
N GLU A 104 -22.58 -6.47 -28.21
CA GLU A 104 -21.94 -6.46 -29.54
C GLU A 104 -20.46 -6.89 -29.49
N LEU A 105 -19.78 -6.72 -28.34
CA LEU A 105 -18.38 -7.14 -28.15
C LEU A 105 -18.25 -8.59 -27.66
N THR A 106 -19.27 -9.10 -26.98
CA THR A 106 -19.18 -10.37 -26.24
C THR A 106 -20.03 -11.48 -26.86
N ASN A 107 -21.08 -11.10 -27.59
CA ASN A 107 -22.11 -11.98 -28.13
C ASN A 107 -22.78 -12.87 -27.06
N VAL A 108 -22.85 -12.39 -25.83
CA VAL A 108 -23.48 -13.07 -24.68
C VAL A 108 -24.74 -12.31 -24.29
N GLU A 109 -25.86 -13.01 -24.09
CA GLU A 109 -27.15 -12.40 -23.70
C GLU A 109 -27.13 -11.82 -22.27
N ALA A 110 -26.28 -12.37 -21.40
CA ALA A 110 -26.13 -11.90 -20.02
C ALA A 110 -25.37 -10.56 -19.95
N ASN A 111 -25.84 -9.65 -19.10
CA ASN A 111 -25.13 -8.41 -18.78
C ASN A 111 -23.79 -8.70 -18.11
N ILE A 112 -22.70 -8.23 -18.71
CA ILE A 112 -21.35 -8.31 -18.14
C ILE A 112 -20.99 -6.95 -17.55
N VAL A 113 -20.95 -6.87 -16.22
CA VAL A 113 -20.59 -5.66 -15.48
C VAL A 113 -19.17 -5.80 -14.95
N VAL A 114 -18.31 -4.83 -15.26
CA VAL A 114 -16.91 -4.80 -14.83
C VAL A 114 -16.72 -3.67 -13.85
N ILE A 115 -16.46 -4.00 -12.59
CA ILE A 115 -16.00 -3.03 -11.60
C ILE A 115 -14.52 -2.76 -11.86
N TYR A 116 -14.12 -1.49 -11.86
CA TYR A 116 -12.76 -1.10 -12.19
C TYR A 116 -12.12 -0.20 -11.12
N ALA A 117 -10.79 -0.18 -11.07
CA ALA A 117 -10.00 0.59 -10.11
C ALA A 117 -8.91 1.45 -10.78
N LYS A 118 -9.07 1.75 -12.07
CA LYS A 118 -8.13 2.58 -12.85
C LYS A 118 -8.04 4.02 -12.32
N ASP A 119 -9.07 4.47 -11.60
CA ASP A 119 -9.17 5.82 -11.02
C ASP A 119 -8.71 5.86 -9.54
N PHE A 120 -8.16 4.76 -9.01
CA PHE A 120 -7.52 4.74 -7.69
C PHE A 120 -6.19 5.50 -7.74
N PRO A 121 -5.62 5.94 -6.60
CA PRO A 121 -4.40 6.77 -6.59
C PRO A 121 -3.21 6.21 -7.40
N THR A 122 -3.05 4.88 -7.43
CA THR A 122 -1.98 4.20 -8.19
C THR A 122 -2.46 3.57 -9.50
N GLY A 123 -3.70 3.85 -9.91
CA GLY A 123 -4.34 3.23 -11.07
C GLY A 123 -4.70 1.76 -10.91
N SER A 124 -4.68 1.23 -9.67
CA SER A 124 -5.07 -0.16 -9.41
C SER A 124 -5.61 -0.35 -7.99
N HIS A 125 -6.47 -1.36 -7.81
CA HIS A 125 -7.00 -1.73 -6.50
C HIS A 125 -5.94 -2.30 -5.54
N LYS A 126 -4.74 -2.66 -6.04
CA LYS A 126 -3.69 -3.26 -5.20
C LYS A 126 -3.10 -2.28 -4.17
N VAL A 127 -3.31 -0.98 -4.33
CA VAL A 127 -2.97 0.02 -3.30
C VAL A 127 -3.74 -0.16 -2.00
N GLY A 128 -4.99 -0.63 -2.08
CA GLY A 128 -5.78 -0.97 -0.90
C GLY A 128 -5.27 -2.24 -0.22
N ALA A 129 -4.75 -3.21 -0.98
CA ALA A 129 -4.18 -4.43 -0.42
C ALA A 129 -2.84 -4.18 0.28
N SER A 130 -1.97 -3.32 -0.27
CA SER A 130 -0.74 -2.90 0.42
C SER A 130 -1.06 -2.09 1.68
N TYR A 131 -2.10 -1.23 1.62
CA TYR A 131 -2.56 -0.46 2.78
C TYR A 131 -2.98 -1.34 3.95
N SER A 132 -3.86 -2.31 3.69
CA SER A 132 -4.44 -3.13 4.75
C SER A 132 -3.37 -3.90 5.50
N ILE A 133 -2.36 -4.41 4.78
CA ILE A 133 -1.24 -5.13 5.39
C ILE A 133 -0.35 -4.19 6.20
N LEU A 134 -0.08 -2.99 5.70
CA LEU A 134 0.76 -2.01 6.41
C LEU A 134 0.10 -1.57 7.71
N VAL A 135 -1.14 -1.10 7.64
CA VAL A 135 -1.86 -0.58 8.81
C VAL A 135 -2.09 -1.65 9.86
N GLU A 136 -2.43 -2.88 9.47
CA GLU A 136 -2.58 -3.97 10.44
C GLU A 136 -1.28 -4.22 11.21
N LYS A 137 -0.14 -4.25 10.50
CA LYS A 137 1.18 -4.47 11.10
C LYS A 137 1.66 -3.29 11.95
N GLU A 138 1.37 -2.07 11.53
CA GLU A 138 1.63 -0.88 12.32
C GLU A 138 0.81 -0.88 13.60
N LEU A 139 -0.49 -1.16 13.53
CA LEU A 139 -1.36 -1.23 14.70
C LEU A 139 -0.93 -2.32 15.67
N ALA A 140 -0.53 -3.49 15.16
CA ALA A 140 0.05 -4.58 15.95
C ALA A 140 1.44 -4.23 16.56
N GLY A 141 2.09 -3.17 16.09
CA GLY A 141 3.44 -2.78 16.51
C GLY A 141 4.55 -3.66 15.96
N GLU A 142 4.25 -4.48 14.94
CA GLU A 142 5.23 -5.32 14.24
C GLU A 142 6.10 -4.51 13.28
N VAL A 143 5.53 -3.43 12.72
CA VAL A 143 6.16 -2.58 11.72
C VAL A 143 6.10 -1.11 12.15
N ASN A 144 7.18 -0.39 11.89
CA ASN A 144 7.22 1.06 11.94
C ASN A 144 7.91 1.54 10.64
N PRO A 145 7.17 2.17 9.70
CA PRO A 145 7.70 2.60 8.41
C PRO A 145 8.82 3.64 8.51
N GLY A 146 8.89 4.40 9.61
CA GLY A 146 9.95 5.38 9.85
C GLY A 146 11.31 4.78 10.20
N ILE A 147 11.37 3.48 10.54
CA ILE A 147 12.62 2.79 10.92
C ILE A 147 12.87 1.50 10.14
N HIS A 148 11.81 0.83 9.68
CA HIS A 148 11.92 -0.46 9.00
C HIS A 148 11.90 -0.25 7.49
N VAL A 149 12.80 -0.94 6.80
CA VAL A 149 12.76 -1.02 5.33
C VAL A 149 11.63 -1.98 4.93
N LEU A 150 10.65 -1.46 4.22
CA LEU A 150 9.51 -2.23 3.71
C LEU A 150 9.87 -2.85 2.37
N VAL A 151 9.55 -4.14 2.22
CA VAL A 151 9.84 -4.90 1.00
C VAL A 151 8.54 -5.47 0.45
N TRP A 152 8.19 -5.03 -0.76
CA TRP A 152 6.91 -5.36 -1.42
C TRP A 152 7.12 -6.29 -2.62
N PRO A 153 7.27 -7.62 -2.43
CA PRO A 153 7.49 -8.55 -3.54
C PRO A 153 6.27 -8.53 -4.48
N SER A 154 6.50 -8.21 -5.75
CA SER A 154 5.40 -7.97 -6.68
C SER A 154 5.79 -8.17 -8.14
N THR A 155 4.78 -8.41 -8.97
CA THR A 155 4.86 -8.31 -10.43
C THR A 155 4.55 -6.91 -10.96
N GLY A 156 4.30 -5.91 -10.09
CA GLY A 156 3.99 -4.53 -10.48
C GLY A 156 3.09 -3.83 -9.45
N ASN A 157 1.77 -3.78 -9.72
CA ASN A 157 0.78 -2.98 -8.99
C ASN A 157 0.79 -3.07 -7.45
N TYR A 158 1.12 -4.24 -6.89
CA TYR A 158 1.21 -4.37 -5.42
C TYR A 158 2.46 -3.68 -4.86
N GLY A 159 3.58 -3.73 -5.58
CA GLY A 159 4.80 -3.00 -5.23
C GLY A 159 4.65 -1.50 -5.45
N ILE A 160 3.93 -1.07 -6.49
CA ILE A 160 3.57 0.35 -6.69
C ILE A 160 2.68 0.84 -5.54
N GLY A 161 1.68 0.03 -5.16
CA GLY A 161 0.86 0.30 -3.98
C GLY A 161 1.69 0.46 -2.70
N GLY A 162 2.60 -0.48 -2.44
CA GLY A 162 3.50 -0.39 -1.28
C GLY A 162 4.40 0.85 -1.29
N ALA A 163 5.07 1.11 -2.41
CA ALA A 163 5.93 2.29 -2.57
C ALA A 163 5.18 3.62 -2.39
N TRP A 164 3.89 3.66 -2.72
CA TRP A 164 3.03 4.82 -2.47
C TRP A 164 2.84 5.10 -0.98
N TRP A 165 2.70 4.05 -0.16
CA TRP A 165 2.58 4.16 1.28
C TRP A 165 3.91 4.43 1.97
N ASP A 166 5.01 3.90 1.43
CA ASP A 166 6.36 4.17 1.95
C ASP A 166 6.76 5.65 1.78
N ALA A 167 6.14 6.36 0.82
CA ALA A 167 6.42 7.75 0.49
C ALA A 167 5.44 8.76 1.13
N ALA A 168 4.39 8.29 1.79
CA ALA A 168 3.34 9.09 2.41
C ALA A 168 3.66 9.42 3.87
#